data_AF-E1VPH2-F1
#
_entry.id   AF-E1VPH2-F1
#
_cell.length_a   1.000
_cell.length_b   1.000
_cell.length_c   1.000
_cell.angle_alpha   90.00
_cell.angle_beta   90.00
_cell.angle_gamma   90.00
#
_symmetry.space_group_name_H-M   'P 1'
#
loop_
_entity.id
_entity.type
_entity.pdbx_description
1 polymer ?
#
loop_
_entity_poly.entity_id
_entity_poly.type
_entity_poly.pdbx_seq_one_letter_code
_entity_poly.pdbx_strand_id
1 'polypeptide(L)'
;MLKLNPQIADILEPAYGPCPGFSSTCHGIMRWDPDGGHVPRGFRGAAGALEDIELVLVYAEPGDPLPGERHSGLESAYSFSNNTFAGGATQFHTNVKTIISSCWPRLPFEEQMKKYG
;
A
#
# COMPACT_ATOMS: atom_id res chain seq x y z
N MET A 1 -3.05 -14.59 6.83
CA MET A 1 -3.60 -13.24 6.58
C MET A 1 -2.59 -12.27 7.17
N LEU A 2 -1.95 -11.45 6.33
CA LEU A 2 -0.97 -10.45 6.77
C LEU A 2 -1.69 -9.43 7.66
N LYS A 3 -1.14 -9.17 8.85
CA LYS A 3 -1.70 -8.21 9.80
C LYS A 3 -0.82 -6.96 9.82
N LEU A 4 -1.45 -5.78 9.77
CA LEU A 4 -0.75 -4.51 9.90
C LEU A 4 -0.15 -4.39 11.31
N ASN A 5 1.10 -3.96 11.40
CA ASN A 5 1.73 -3.63 12.67
C ASN A 5 1.01 -2.43 13.33
N PRO A 6 0.58 -2.50 14.60
CA PRO A 6 -0.16 -1.42 15.26
C PRO A 6 0.60 -0.08 15.32
N GLN A 7 1.91 -0.10 15.53
CA GLN A 7 2.71 1.14 15.59
C GLN A 7 2.77 1.85 14.25
N ILE A 8 2.73 1.07 13.16
CA ILE A 8 2.64 1.60 11.81
C ILE A 8 1.22 2.10 11.52
N ALA A 9 0.19 1.42 12.02
CA ALA A 9 -1.19 1.86 11.84
C ALA A 9 -1.41 3.30 12.33
N ASP A 10 -0.88 3.64 13.51
CA ASP A 10 -0.96 5.00 14.08
C ASP A 10 -0.26 6.05 13.19
N ILE A 11 0.84 5.66 12.52
CA ILE A 11 1.59 6.55 11.60
C ILE A 11 0.84 6.73 10.28
N LEU A 12 0.19 5.68 9.80
CA LEU A 12 -0.47 5.66 8.50
C LEU A 12 -1.87 6.25 8.52
N GLU A 13 -2.60 6.13 9.62
CA GLU A 13 -3.99 6.59 9.70
C GLU A 13 -4.18 8.03 9.17
N PRO A 14 -3.32 9.02 9.52
CA PRO A 14 -3.40 10.36 8.94
C PRO A 14 -3.16 10.41 7.42
N ALA A 15 -2.32 9.52 6.89
CA ALA A 15 -1.99 9.45 5.47
C ALA A 15 -3.11 8.85 4.61
N TYR A 16 -4.08 8.17 5.22
CA TYR A 16 -5.29 7.68 4.55
C TYR A 16 -6.39 8.75 4.43
N GLY A 17 -6.16 9.95 4.99
CA GLY A 17 -7.00 11.13 4.76
C GLY A 17 -6.80 11.78 3.38
N PRO A 18 -7.59 12.82 3.03
CA PRO A 18 -7.47 13.50 1.74
C PRO A 18 -6.10 14.20 1.61
N CYS A 19 -5.37 13.91 0.53
CA CYS A 19 -4.12 14.59 0.22
C CYS A 19 -4.38 16.08 -0.08
N PRO A 20 -3.65 17.03 0.55
CA PRO A 20 -3.75 18.46 0.22
C PRO A 20 -3.48 18.78 -1.25
N GLY A 21 -2.74 17.92 -1.96
CA GLY A 21 -2.51 18.04 -3.40
C GLY A 21 -3.80 17.96 -4.22
N PHE A 22 -4.87 17.33 -3.72
CA PHE A 22 -6.16 17.22 -4.42
C PHE A 22 -6.87 18.58 -4.58
N SER A 23 -6.59 19.56 -3.72
CA SER A 23 -7.10 20.93 -3.88
C SER A 23 -6.21 21.81 -4.77
N SER A 24 -5.09 21.28 -5.28
CA SER A 24 -4.09 22.06 -6.03
C SER A 24 -3.54 21.27 -7.22
N THR A 25 -2.29 20.81 -7.17
CA THR A 25 -1.55 20.23 -8.30
C THR A 25 -2.21 18.99 -8.89
N CYS A 26 -2.97 18.24 -8.09
CA CYS A 26 -3.67 17.03 -8.52
C CYS A 26 -5.16 17.28 -8.82
N HIS A 27 -5.64 18.52 -8.74
CA HIS A 27 -7.03 18.88 -8.96
C HIS A 27 -7.49 18.51 -10.37
N GLY A 28 -8.58 17.74 -10.47
CA GLY A 28 -9.15 17.29 -11.75
C GLY A 28 -8.35 16.21 -12.49
N ILE A 29 -7.19 15.82 -11.98
CA ILE A 29 -6.35 14.74 -12.54
C ILE A 29 -6.62 13.42 -11.84
N MET A 30 -6.99 13.46 -10.56
CA MET A 30 -7.19 12.28 -9.71
C MET A 30 -8.64 12.19 -9.24
N ARG A 31 -9.21 10.98 -9.19
CA ARG A 31 -10.57 10.74 -8.67
C ARG A 31 -10.56 10.49 -7.17
N TRP A 32 -11.01 11.47 -6.39
CA TRP A 32 -11.23 11.35 -4.95
C TRP A 32 -12.74 11.30 -4.64
N ASP A 33 -13.22 10.20 -4.06
CA ASP A 33 -14.61 9.99 -3.61
C ASP A 33 -14.62 9.19 -2.29
N PRO A 34 -14.46 9.86 -1.15
CA PRO A 34 -14.39 9.19 0.16
C PRO A 34 -15.73 8.54 0.53
N ASP A 35 -16.86 9.12 0.13
CA ASP A 35 -18.20 8.54 0.36
C ASP A 35 -18.38 7.25 -0.46
N GLY A 36 -17.72 7.16 -1.61
CA GLY A 36 -17.60 5.94 -2.41
C GLY A 36 -16.64 4.89 -1.85
N GLY A 37 -15.90 5.21 -0.78
CA GLY A 37 -14.90 4.33 -0.14
C GLY A 37 -13.49 4.46 -0.71
N HIS A 38 -13.17 5.54 -1.42
CA HIS A 38 -11.82 5.78 -1.92
C HIS A 38 -10.88 6.21 -0.79
N VAL A 39 -9.68 5.65 -0.78
CA VAL A 39 -8.59 6.06 0.11
C VAL A 39 -7.27 6.11 -0.65
N PRO A 40 -6.28 6.91 -0.21
CA PRO A 40 -4.92 6.81 -0.73
C PRO A 40 -4.39 5.39 -0.54
N ARG A 41 -3.87 4.81 -1.63
CA ARG A 41 -3.18 3.51 -1.61
C ARG A 41 -1.70 3.78 -1.68
N GLY A 42 -0.94 3.29 -0.71
CA GLY A 42 0.51 3.51 -0.72
C GLY A 42 1.30 2.61 0.19
N PHE A 43 0.67 2.13 1.27
CA PHE A 43 1.39 1.33 2.25
C PHE A 43 1.17 -0.18 2.08
N ARG A 44 2.27 -0.92 2.12
CA ARG A 44 2.31 -2.38 2.12
C ARG A 44 3.54 -2.83 2.91
N GLY A 45 3.45 -3.99 3.55
CA GLY A 45 4.56 -4.59 4.27
C GLY A 45 4.48 -4.26 5.75
N ALA A 46 5.62 -4.19 6.42
CA ALA A 46 5.75 -4.10 7.87
C ALA A 46 4.86 -5.10 8.61
N ALA A 47 4.80 -6.34 8.11
CA ALA A 47 4.03 -7.40 8.74
C ALA A 47 4.73 -8.01 9.97
N GLY A 48 5.99 -7.62 10.22
CA GLY A 48 6.83 -8.06 11.34
C GLY A 48 7.02 -6.99 12.41
N ALA A 49 8.06 -7.15 13.23
CA ALA A 49 8.49 -6.12 14.16
C ALA A 49 9.19 -4.98 13.40
N LEU A 50 9.25 -3.78 13.98
CA LEU A 50 9.86 -2.63 13.30
C LEU A 50 11.37 -2.84 13.10
N GLU A 51 11.99 -3.56 14.03
CA GLU A 51 13.42 -3.90 14.01
C GLU A 51 13.78 -4.89 12.89
N ASP A 52 12.79 -5.62 12.36
CA ASP A 52 12.99 -6.57 11.26
C ASP A 52 12.98 -5.89 9.88
N ILE A 53 12.59 -4.62 9.81
CA ILE A 53 12.48 -3.86 8.56
C ILE A 53 13.86 -3.48 8.05
N GLU A 54 14.16 -3.91 6.82
CA GLU A 54 15.43 -3.71 6.15
C GLU A 54 15.30 -2.88 4.87
N LEU A 55 14.08 -2.75 4.32
CA LEU A 55 13.81 -1.99 3.11
C LEU A 55 12.51 -1.20 3.26
N VAL A 56 12.59 0.10 2.96
CA VAL A 56 11.42 0.95 2.75
C VAL A 56 11.41 1.45 1.32
N LEU A 57 10.30 1.24 0.60
CA LEU A 57 10.13 1.78 -0.75
C LEU A 57 9.03 2.84 -0.77
N VAL A 58 9.40 4.04 -1.20
CA VAL A 58 8.47 5.17 -1.35
C VAL A 58 8.27 5.43 -2.84
N TYR A 59 7.02 5.33 -3.29
CA TYR A 59 6.64 5.57 -4.68
C TYR A 59 5.71 6.77 -4.77
N ALA A 60 5.83 7.53 -5.85
CA ALA A 60 4.91 8.59 -6.21
C ALA A 60 4.35 8.30 -7.59
N GLU A 61 3.31 7.46 -7.65
CA GLU A 61 2.60 7.15 -8.89
C GLU A 61 1.15 7.62 -8.78
N PRO A 62 0.66 8.44 -9.74
CA PRO A 62 -0.76 8.72 -9.83
C PRO A 62 -1.51 7.46 -10.27
N GLY A 63 -2.55 7.07 -9.54
CA GLY A 63 -3.35 5.89 -9.89
C GLY A 63 -4.82 6.02 -9.47
N ASP A 64 -5.71 5.54 -10.33
CA ASP A 64 -7.16 5.48 -10.09
C ASP A 64 -7.56 4.19 -9.36
N PRO A 65 -8.64 4.20 -8.55
CA PRO A 65 -9.20 3.00 -7.94
C PRO A 65 -9.39 1.87 -8.96
N LEU A 66 -9.07 0.63 -8.57
CA LEU A 66 -9.38 -0.52 -9.43
C LEU A 66 -10.91 -0.67 -9.59
N PRO A 67 -11.40 -1.31 -10.66
CA PRO A 67 -12.84 -1.47 -10.86
C PRO A 67 -13.52 -2.13 -9.65
N GLY A 68 -14.51 -1.42 -9.07
CA GLY A 68 -15.29 -1.91 -7.92
C GLY A 68 -14.59 -1.81 -6.56
N GLU A 69 -13.41 -1.20 -6.50
CA GLU A 69 -12.65 -1.02 -5.27
C GLU A 69 -13.37 -0.07 -4.30
N ARG A 70 -13.62 -0.56 -3.07
CA ARG A 70 -14.24 0.20 -1.97
C ARG A 70 -13.69 -0.28 -0.65
N HIS A 71 -13.43 0.65 0.27
CA HIS A 71 -12.86 0.33 1.58
C HIS A 71 -13.72 0.86 2.73
N SER A 72 -13.84 0.07 3.79
CA SER A 72 -14.51 0.46 5.04
C SER A 72 -13.59 1.11 6.07
N GLY A 73 -12.28 1.19 5.79
CA GLY A 73 -11.26 1.73 6.70
C GLY A 73 -9.86 1.22 6.37
N LEU A 74 -8.89 1.57 7.22
CA LEU A 74 -7.47 1.26 7.05
C LEU A 74 -7.20 -0.24 6.84
N GLU A 75 -7.82 -1.10 7.65
CA GLU A 75 -7.60 -2.55 7.57
C GLU A 75 -8.09 -3.13 6.23
N SER A 76 -9.27 -2.70 5.76
CA SER A 76 -9.81 -3.11 4.45
C SER A 76 -8.87 -2.69 3.33
N ALA A 77 -8.38 -1.46 3.37
CA ALA A 77 -7.50 -0.92 2.35
C ALA A 77 -6.11 -1.57 2.36
N TYR A 78 -5.56 -1.83 3.54
CA TYR A 78 -4.29 -2.54 3.72
C TYR A 78 -4.38 -3.99 3.22
N SER A 79 -5.45 -4.69 3.57
CA SER A 79 -5.71 -6.06 3.10
C SER A 79 -5.86 -6.11 1.59
N PHE A 80 -6.64 -5.20 1.00
CA PHE A 80 -6.78 -5.08 -0.44
C PHE A 80 -5.43 -4.82 -1.12
N SER A 81 -4.64 -3.85 -0.62
CA SER A 81 -3.34 -3.53 -1.19
C SER A 81 -2.40 -4.75 -1.19
N ASN A 82 -2.32 -5.48 -0.06
CA ASN A 82 -1.55 -6.71 0.03
C ASN A 82 -1.95 -7.75 -1.03
N ASN A 83 -3.25 -7.96 -1.24
CA ASN A 83 -3.74 -8.91 -2.23
C ASN A 83 -3.40 -8.46 -3.67
N THR A 84 -3.59 -7.17 -3.96
CA THR A 84 -3.32 -6.59 -5.28
C THR A 84 -1.83 -6.69 -5.64
N PHE A 85 -0.94 -6.43 -4.68
CA PHE A 85 0.51 -6.60 -4.87
C PHE A 85 0.94 -8.07 -4.96
N ALA A 86 0.36 -8.96 -4.15
CA ALA A 86 0.66 -10.39 -4.21
C ALA A 86 0.28 -10.97 -5.58
N GLY A 87 -0.89 -10.58 -6.10
CA GLY A 87 -1.42 -10.98 -7.39
C GLY A 87 -0.81 -10.27 -8.60
N GLY A 88 -0.10 -9.16 -8.41
CA GLY A 88 0.49 -8.40 -9.51
C GLY A 88 -0.56 -7.75 -10.42
N ALA A 89 -1.58 -7.10 -9.85
CA ALA A 89 -2.75 -6.63 -10.62
C ALA A 89 -2.43 -5.60 -11.72
N THR A 90 -1.27 -4.93 -11.66
CA THR A 90 -0.80 -4.02 -12.70
C THR A 90 0.72 -4.18 -12.90
N GLN A 91 1.26 -3.52 -13.93
CA GLN A 91 2.71 -3.50 -14.17
C GLN A 91 3.48 -2.91 -12.98
N PHE A 92 2.95 -1.88 -12.33
CA PHE A 92 3.53 -1.32 -11.10
C PHE A 92 3.66 -2.39 -10.01
N HIS A 93 2.57 -3.09 -9.70
CA HIS A 93 2.57 -4.15 -8.69
C HIS A 93 3.59 -5.27 -9.03
N THR A 94 3.70 -5.62 -10.31
CA THR A 94 4.66 -6.60 -10.82
C THR A 94 6.10 -6.12 -10.63
N ASN A 95 6.40 -4.86 -10.96
CA ASN A 95 7.73 -4.28 -10.80
C ASN A 95 8.16 -4.24 -9.33
N VAL A 96 7.28 -3.78 -8.45
CA VAL A 96 7.55 -3.75 -7.00
C VAL A 96 7.78 -5.16 -6.46
N LYS A 97 6.97 -6.14 -6.87
CA LYS A 97 7.16 -7.55 -6.49
C LYS A 97 8.52 -8.08 -6.95
N THR A 98 8.96 -7.71 -8.15
CA THR A 98 10.29 -8.08 -8.65
C THR A 98 11.40 -7.48 -7.79
N ILE A 99 11.35 -6.19 -7.48
CA ILE A 99 12.35 -5.52 -6.63
C ILE A 99 12.48 -6.24 -5.28
N ILE A 100 11.36 -6.46 -4.60
CA ILE A 100 11.33 -7.13 -3.29
C ILE A 100 11.86 -8.57 -3.40
N SER A 101 11.46 -9.31 -4.43
CA SER A 101 11.92 -10.68 -4.64
C SER A 101 13.42 -10.76 -4.92
N SER A 102 13.99 -9.73 -5.56
CA SER A 102 15.44 -9.63 -5.79
C SER A 102 16.24 -9.34 -4.52
N CYS A 103 15.67 -8.64 -3.53
CA CYS A 103 16.32 -8.40 -2.24
C CYS A 103 16.45 -9.68 -1.41
N TRP A 104 15.44 -10.56 -1.44
CA TRP A 104 15.44 -11.81 -0.67
C TRP A 104 14.95 -13.02 -1.49
N PRO A 105 15.73 -13.47 -2.50
CA PRO A 105 15.29 -14.45 -3.49
C PRO A 105 15.00 -15.85 -2.94
N ARG A 106 15.45 -16.14 -1.71
CA ARG A 106 15.27 -17.44 -1.05
C ARG A 106 14.17 -17.43 0.02
N LEU A 107 13.58 -16.28 0.30
CA LEU A 107 12.50 -16.16 1.28
C LEU A 107 11.14 -16.29 0.58
N PRO A 108 10.17 -16.98 1.21
CA PRO A 108 8.79 -16.94 0.74
C PRO A 108 8.21 -15.53 0.93
N PHE A 109 7.18 -15.20 0.14
CA PHE A 109 6.55 -13.87 0.12
C PHE A 109 6.19 -13.32 1.51
N GLU A 110 5.56 -14.13 2.34
CA GLU A 110 5.14 -13.73 3.70
C GLU A 110 6.34 -13.30 4.57
N GLU A 111 7.49 -13.95 4.43
CA GLU A 111 8.71 -13.59 5.16
C GLU A 111 9.38 -12.33 4.57
N GLN A 112 9.30 -12.13 3.25
CA GLN A 112 9.72 -10.88 2.63
C GLN A 112 8.90 -9.69 3.14
N MET A 113 7.59 -9.87 3.38
CA MET A 113 6.70 -8.83 3.91
C MET A 113 6.97 -8.43 5.37
N LYS A 114 7.72 -9.24 6.12
CA LYS A 114 8.21 -8.85 7.44
C LYS A 114 9.42 -7.94 7.38
N LYS A 115 10.19 -8.00 6.29
CA LYS A 115 11.43 -7.22 6.08
C LYS A 115 11.23 -5.97 5.22
N TYR A 116 10.19 -5.95 4.41
CA TYR A 116 9.79 -4.84 3.56
C TYR A 116 8.70 -4.01 4.24
N GLY A 117 8.78 -2.67 4.17
CA GLY A 117 7.76 -1.72 4.63
C GLY A 117 7.65 -0.46 3.79
#